data_AF-A0A9P5ZT93-F1
#
_entry.id   AF-A0A9P5ZT93-F1
#
_cell.length_a   1.000
_cell.length_b   1.000
_cell.length_c   1.000
_cell.angle_alpha   90.00
_cell.angle_beta   90.00
_cell.angle_gamma   90.00
#
_symmetry.space_group_name_H-M   'P 1'
#
loop_
_entity.id
_entity.type
_entity.pdbx_description
1 polymer ?
#
loop_
_entity_poly.entity_id
_entity_poly.type
_entity_poly.pdbx_seq_one_letter_code
_entity_poly.pdbx_strand_id
1 'polypeptide(L)'
;MPAKRKHTGTSSILRTCAICGHDIHARGMSAHCKKCERDRANALHDEAQQRLQRAVQVELQQAITESSAGVADPSASPSFLADAPARFADQQDDFCAFCPFKVEHGVDVEHDGIQGNDGFPMPFLKDDIKTEYHPHSRKLPTIQPFDTYQRRPTIPQAEQFTCDNQLPPWSPFRSWLDFEVASLALDAALKKEHIKTLVSLFKHCSLDPHQFTIQNAADIDNIWDLAAHKAPEVGICVPHWLHMYRNC
;
A
#
# COMPACT_ATOMS: atom_id res chain seq x y z
N MET A 1 -69.79 -15.96 -13.42
CA MET A 1 -68.56 -15.93 -12.59
C MET A 1 -67.44 -15.27 -13.36
N PRO A 2 -67.00 -14.03 -13.03
CA PRO A 2 -65.82 -13.42 -13.63
C PRO A 2 -64.60 -13.53 -12.69
N ALA A 3 -63.50 -14.01 -13.24
CA ALA A 3 -62.21 -14.15 -12.56
C ALA A 3 -61.53 -12.78 -12.40
N LYS A 4 -61.17 -12.43 -11.15
CA LYS A 4 -60.39 -11.24 -10.80
C LYS A 4 -58.91 -11.43 -11.22
N ARG A 5 -58.45 -10.69 -12.23
CA ARG A 5 -57.03 -10.49 -12.52
C ARG A 5 -56.48 -9.37 -11.64
N LYS A 6 -55.55 -9.69 -10.75
CA LYS A 6 -54.79 -8.72 -9.95
C LYS A 6 -53.61 -8.22 -10.77
N HIS A 7 -53.64 -6.96 -11.19
CA HIS A 7 -52.45 -6.26 -11.68
C HIS A 7 -51.79 -5.55 -10.50
N THR A 8 -50.64 -6.06 -10.04
CA THR A 8 -49.72 -5.34 -9.16
C THR A 8 -48.49 -4.93 -9.97
N GLY A 9 -48.62 -3.86 -10.74
CA GLY A 9 -47.50 -3.21 -11.39
C GLY A 9 -46.91 -2.15 -10.46
N THR A 10 -45.87 -2.48 -9.71
CA THR A 10 -45.01 -1.47 -9.08
C THR A 10 -44.24 -0.76 -10.18
N SER A 11 -44.71 0.41 -10.60
CA SER A 11 -43.95 1.33 -11.46
C SER A 11 -42.66 1.74 -10.74
N SER A 12 -41.57 1.11 -11.15
CA SER A 12 -40.21 1.42 -10.74
C SER A 12 -39.81 2.81 -11.26
N ILE A 13 -39.64 3.79 -10.37
CA ILE A 13 -39.20 5.15 -10.76
C ILE A 13 -37.72 5.09 -11.16
N LEU A 14 -37.44 5.28 -12.44
CA LEU A 14 -36.10 5.48 -12.98
C LEU A 14 -35.72 6.96 -12.92
N ARG A 15 -34.44 7.25 -12.70
CA ARG A 15 -33.83 8.58 -12.76
C ARG A 15 -32.54 8.50 -13.56
N THR A 16 -32.21 9.56 -14.29
CA THR A 16 -30.96 9.68 -15.03
C THR A 16 -29.81 10.11 -14.11
N CYS A 17 -28.66 9.45 -14.24
CA CYS A 17 -27.43 9.87 -13.57
C CYS A 17 -26.81 11.07 -14.29
N ALA A 18 -26.49 12.15 -13.56
CA ALA A 18 -25.88 13.34 -14.15
C ALA A 18 -24.42 13.16 -14.62
N ILE A 19 -23.74 12.08 -14.19
CA ILE A 19 -22.33 11.83 -14.51
C ILE A 19 -22.18 11.00 -15.79
N CYS A 20 -22.95 9.92 -15.92
CA CYS A 20 -22.86 9.00 -17.07
C CYS A 20 -24.09 9.01 -17.97
N GLY A 21 -25.16 9.73 -17.65
CA GLY A 21 -26.38 9.83 -18.45
C GLY A 21 -27.29 8.60 -18.43
N HIS A 22 -26.97 7.55 -17.68
CA HIS A 22 -27.75 6.30 -17.68
C HIS A 22 -28.98 6.39 -16.77
N ASP A 23 -30.05 5.70 -17.17
CA ASP A 23 -31.27 5.56 -16.37
C ASP A 23 -31.13 4.46 -15.31
N ILE A 24 -31.39 4.84 -14.06
CA ILE A 24 -31.12 4.01 -12.89
C ILE A 24 -32.28 4.08 -11.93
N HIS A 25 -32.59 2.94 -11.32
CA HIS A 25 -33.62 2.86 -10.32
C HIS A 25 -33.37 3.84 -9.16
N ALA A 26 -34.40 4.60 -8.75
CA ALA A 26 -34.27 5.63 -7.73
C ALA A 26 -33.68 5.12 -6.40
N ARG A 27 -33.98 3.86 -6.01
CA ARG A 27 -33.39 3.23 -4.80
C ARG A 27 -31.88 2.98 -4.91
N GLY A 28 -31.34 2.84 -6.11
CA GLY A 28 -29.91 2.57 -6.37
C GLY A 28 -29.10 3.80 -6.76
N MET A 29 -29.74 4.97 -6.90
CA MET A 29 -29.11 6.17 -7.49
C MET A 29 -27.90 6.67 -6.69
N SER A 30 -27.99 6.72 -5.35
CA SER A 30 -26.87 7.22 -4.53
C SER A 30 -25.64 6.30 -4.60
N ALA A 31 -25.84 4.98 -4.58
CA ALA A 31 -24.75 4.01 -4.70
C ALA A 31 -24.12 4.06 -6.09
N HIS A 32 -24.93 4.18 -7.14
CA HIS A 32 -24.42 4.39 -8.48
C HIS A 32 -23.65 5.69 -8.62
N CYS A 33 -24.17 6.84 -8.16
CA CYS A 33 -23.47 8.12 -8.29
C CYS A 33 -22.08 8.07 -7.66
N LYS A 34 -21.95 7.50 -6.46
CA LYS A 34 -20.65 7.34 -5.78
C LYS A 34 -19.69 6.43 -6.55
N LYS A 35 -20.20 5.33 -7.12
CA LYS A 35 -19.38 4.44 -7.95
C LYS A 35 -18.97 5.14 -9.24
N CYS A 36 -19.91 5.80 -9.91
CA CYS A 36 -19.69 6.48 -11.19
C CYS A 36 -18.70 7.64 -11.07
N GLU A 37 -18.74 8.36 -9.96
CA GLU A 37 -17.76 9.42 -9.65
C GLU A 37 -16.36 8.84 -9.45
N ARG A 38 -16.25 7.74 -8.70
CA ARG A 38 -14.98 7.02 -8.51
C ARG A 38 -14.43 6.47 -9.82
N ASP A 39 -15.27 5.82 -10.61
CA ASP A 39 -14.89 5.24 -11.90
C ASP A 39 -14.39 6.35 -12.86
N ARG A 40 -15.03 7.53 -12.85
CA ARG A 40 -14.59 8.69 -13.62
C ARG A 40 -13.24 9.23 -13.13
N ALA A 41 -13.04 9.34 -11.81
CA ALA A 41 -11.77 9.79 -11.24
C ALA A 41 -10.63 8.81 -11.57
N ASN A 42 -10.89 7.51 -11.50
CA ASN A 42 -9.93 6.48 -11.87
C ASN A 42 -9.58 6.54 -13.36
N ALA A 43 -10.57 6.69 -14.25
CA ALA A 43 -10.31 6.82 -15.69
C ALA A 43 -9.42 8.02 -16.04
N LEU A 44 -9.61 9.16 -15.36
CA LEU A 44 -8.74 10.33 -15.51
C LEU A 44 -7.32 10.07 -15.00
N HIS A 45 -7.18 9.31 -13.92
CA HIS A 45 -5.88 8.91 -13.39
C HIS A 45 -5.15 7.97 -14.35
N ASP A 46 -5.84 6.94 -14.85
CA ASP A 46 -5.32 5.98 -15.82
C ASP A 46 -4.87 6.68 -17.11
N GLU A 47 -5.65 7.66 -17.60
CA GLU A 47 -5.28 8.47 -18.76
C GLU A 47 -3.99 9.29 -18.49
N ALA A 48 -3.88 9.92 -17.31
CA ALA A 48 -2.69 10.69 -16.94
C ALA A 48 -1.45 9.78 -16.84
N GLN A 49 -1.60 8.58 -16.26
CA GLN A 49 -0.51 7.60 -16.20
C GLN A 49 -0.10 7.14 -17.60
N GLN A 50 -1.07 6.84 -18.48
CA GLN A 50 -0.78 6.45 -19.85
C GLN A 50 -0.05 7.55 -20.63
N ARG A 51 -0.40 8.83 -20.40
CA ARG A 51 0.30 9.97 -21.01
C ARG A 51 1.75 10.08 -20.53
N LEU A 52 1.99 9.89 -19.24
CA LEU A 52 3.34 9.91 -18.69
C LEU A 52 4.18 8.74 -19.25
N GLN A 53 3.63 7.54 -19.30
CA GLN A 53 4.29 6.37 -19.88
C GLN A 53 4.66 6.60 -21.35
N ARG A 54 3.74 7.17 -22.15
CA ARG A 54 4.04 7.52 -23.55
C ARG A 54 5.13 8.58 -23.66
N ALA A 55 5.13 9.59 -22.79
CA ALA A 55 6.16 10.62 -22.80
C ALA A 55 7.55 10.03 -22.52
N VAL A 56 7.67 9.19 -21.49
CA VAL A 56 8.91 8.46 -21.16
C VAL A 56 9.34 7.56 -22.32
N GLN A 57 8.41 6.87 -22.97
CA GLN A 57 8.71 6.00 -24.10
C GLN A 57 9.24 6.79 -25.31
N VAL A 58 8.68 7.97 -25.59
CA VAL A 58 9.16 8.85 -26.66
C VAL A 58 10.56 9.38 -26.34
N GLU A 59 10.81 9.78 -25.10
CA GLU A 59 12.12 10.27 -24.65
C GLU A 59 13.20 9.19 -24.77
N LEU A 60 12.91 7.96 -24.35
CA LEU A 60 13.81 6.82 -24.51
C LEU A 60 14.12 6.54 -25.99
N GLN A 61 13.10 6.60 -26.84
CA GLN A 61 13.26 6.33 -28.27
C GLN A 61 14.09 7.42 -28.97
N GLN A 62 13.94 8.68 -28.56
CA GLN A 62 14.79 9.80 -29.03
C GLN A 62 16.26 9.57 -28.64
N ALA A 63 16.54 9.24 -27.38
CA ALA A 63 17.89 8.98 -26.90
C ALA A 63 18.59 7.83 -27.66
N ILE A 64 17.84 6.77 -28.01
CA ILE A 64 18.35 5.65 -28.83
C ILE A 64 18.67 6.13 -30.25
N THR A 65 17.78 6.91 -30.87
CA THR A 65 18.02 7.41 -32.24
C THR A 65 19.21 8.35 -32.33
N GLU A 66 19.40 9.23 -31.34
CA GLU A 66 20.52 10.17 -31.28
C GLU A 66 21.87 9.44 -31.08
N SER A 67 21.87 8.34 -30.32
CA SER A 67 23.06 7.50 -30.14
C SER A 67 23.45 6.71 -31.39
N SER A 68 22.52 6.46 -32.30
CA SER A 68 22.75 5.69 -33.54
C SER A 68 23.18 6.54 -34.75
N ALA A 69 23.11 7.86 -34.67
CA ALA A 69 23.42 8.77 -35.78
C ALA A 69 24.92 9.10 -35.95
N GLY A 70 25.81 8.45 -35.18
CA GLY A 70 27.20 8.85 -35.05
C GLY A 70 28.27 7.80 -35.33
N VAL A 71 28.14 6.90 -36.31
CA VAL A 71 29.32 6.24 -36.94
C VAL A 71 29.02 5.83 -38.38
N ALA A 72 29.55 6.58 -39.35
CA ALA A 72 29.81 6.08 -40.70
C ALA A 72 31.09 6.76 -41.23
N ASP A 73 32.24 6.31 -40.75
CA ASP A 73 33.52 6.55 -41.44
C ASP A 73 34.27 5.21 -41.52
N PRO A 74 34.26 4.50 -42.67
CA PRO A 74 34.89 3.20 -42.80
C PRO A 74 36.31 3.36 -43.37
N SER A 75 37.27 3.84 -42.58
CA SER A 75 38.69 3.76 -42.96
C SER A 75 39.64 4.04 -41.80
N ALA A 76 39.99 3.02 -41.01
CA ALA A 76 41.33 2.84 -40.46
C ALA A 76 41.41 1.57 -39.58
N SER A 77 42.22 0.60 -40.02
CA SER A 77 42.95 -0.33 -39.14
C SER A 77 44.16 0.43 -38.56
N PRO A 78 44.70 0.14 -37.34
CA PRO A 78 45.45 -1.10 -37.11
C PRO A 78 45.48 -1.71 -35.68
N SER A 79 45.66 -3.04 -35.67
CA SER A 79 46.55 -3.90 -34.84
C SER A 79 46.91 -3.61 -33.36
N PHE A 80 46.51 -4.58 -32.51
CA PHE A 80 47.30 -5.33 -31.48
C PHE A 80 48.27 -4.56 -30.55
N LEU A 81 48.10 -4.60 -29.22
CA LEU A 81 48.58 -5.70 -28.35
C LEU A 81 47.90 -5.70 -26.97
N ALA A 82 47.80 -6.90 -26.39
CA ALA A 82 47.19 -7.25 -25.12
C ALA A 82 48.08 -6.92 -23.90
N ASP A 83 47.45 -6.58 -22.77
CA ASP A 83 47.81 -7.18 -21.46
C ASP A 83 46.77 -6.91 -20.34
N ALA A 84 46.56 -7.95 -19.52
CA ALA A 84 46.09 -7.94 -18.13
C ALA A 84 44.57 -7.72 -17.80
N PRO A 85 44.08 -8.23 -16.64
CA PRO A 85 42.88 -9.08 -16.63
C PRO A 85 41.69 -8.55 -15.80
N ALA A 86 40.52 -9.09 -16.17
CA ALA A 86 39.33 -9.40 -15.37
C ALA A 86 39.03 -8.57 -14.12
N ARG A 87 37.96 -7.76 -14.18
CA ARG A 87 36.69 -7.91 -13.43
C ARG A 87 35.97 -6.56 -13.36
N PHE A 88 34.75 -6.48 -13.86
CA PHE A 88 33.53 -6.26 -13.07
C PHE A 88 32.35 -6.17 -14.04
N ALA A 89 31.30 -6.90 -13.70
CA ALA A 89 30.05 -6.97 -14.45
C ALA A 89 29.25 -5.68 -14.27
N ASP A 90 28.70 -5.16 -15.36
CA ASP A 90 27.54 -4.25 -15.33
C ASP A 90 26.53 -4.81 -16.34
N GLN A 91 25.89 -5.91 -15.95
CA GLN A 91 24.76 -6.48 -16.67
C GLN A 91 23.51 -5.89 -16.05
N GLN A 92 23.01 -4.84 -16.71
CA GLN A 92 21.70 -4.25 -16.45
C GLN A 92 20.62 -5.28 -16.77
N ASP A 93 19.99 -5.82 -15.74
CA ASP A 93 18.71 -6.51 -15.82
C ASP A 93 17.72 -5.70 -14.97
N ASP A 94 16.90 -4.88 -15.63
CA ASP A 94 15.63 -4.41 -15.06
C ASP A 94 14.77 -3.78 -16.16
N PHE A 95 13.97 -4.61 -16.84
CA PHE A 95 12.57 -4.29 -17.11
C PHE A 95 11.88 -5.50 -17.76
N CYS A 96 11.08 -6.25 -16.98
CA CYS A 96 9.94 -6.94 -17.57
C CYS A 96 8.68 -6.54 -16.81
N ALA A 97 8.02 -5.54 -17.39
CA ALA A 97 6.65 -5.21 -17.11
C ALA A 97 5.72 -6.36 -17.50
N PHE A 98 4.63 -6.48 -16.75
CA PHE A 98 3.33 -7.02 -17.18
C PHE A 98 3.22 -8.52 -17.49
N CYS A 99 2.48 -9.22 -16.62
CA CYS A 99 1.50 -10.20 -17.06
C CYS A 99 0.24 -10.10 -16.18
N PRO A 100 -0.94 -9.77 -16.75
CA PRO A 100 -2.23 -9.94 -16.09
C PRO A 100 -2.72 -11.36 -16.40
N PHE A 101 -2.50 -12.32 -15.49
CA PHE A 101 -2.92 -13.70 -15.76
C PHE A 101 -4.24 -14.05 -15.06
N LYS A 102 -5.28 -14.13 -15.90
CA LYS A 102 -6.60 -14.66 -15.61
C LYS A 102 -6.49 -16.19 -15.53
N VAL A 103 -6.82 -16.79 -14.39
CA VAL A 103 -6.94 -18.25 -14.27
C VAL A 103 -8.41 -18.60 -14.07
N GLU A 104 -9.08 -18.88 -15.19
CA GLU A 104 -10.05 -19.96 -15.19
C GLU A 104 -9.26 -21.24 -15.49
N HIS A 105 -9.50 -22.32 -14.75
CA HIS A 105 -9.61 -23.71 -15.23
C HIS A 105 -9.88 -24.59 -14.01
N GLY A 106 -11.03 -25.26 -14.04
CA GLY A 106 -11.36 -26.36 -13.14
C GLY A 106 -10.44 -27.54 -13.40
N VAL A 107 -10.16 -28.28 -12.32
CA VAL A 107 -9.66 -29.65 -12.40
C VAL A 107 -10.45 -30.44 -11.37
N ASP A 108 -11.36 -31.26 -11.86
CA ASP A 108 -11.94 -32.37 -11.12
C ASP A 108 -10.82 -33.39 -10.86
N VAL A 109 -10.50 -33.61 -9.58
CA VAL A 109 -9.66 -34.74 -9.16
C VAL A 109 -10.49 -35.58 -8.22
N GLU A 110 -11.18 -36.55 -8.80
CA GLU A 110 -11.49 -37.80 -8.11
C GLU A 110 -10.15 -38.48 -7.80
N HIS A 111 -9.91 -38.77 -6.51
CA HIS A 111 -8.93 -39.77 -6.10
C HIS A 111 -9.48 -40.53 -4.90
N ASP A 112 -9.92 -41.74 -5.23
CA ASP A 112 -9.93 -43.01 -4.52
C ASP A 112 -9.69 -43.07 -3.01
N GLY A 113 -10.50 -43.93 -2.39
CA GLY A 113 -10.55 -44.22 -0.97
C GLY A 113 -9.21 -44.65 -0.36
N ILE A 114 -8.87 -44.04 0.77
CA ILE A 114 -7.85 -44.56 1.67
C ILE A 114 -8.51 -45.52 2.66
N GLN A 115 -8.08 -46.77 2.52
CA GLN A 115 -8.34 -47.90 3.40
C GLN A 115 -7.99 -47.57 4.85
N GLY A 116 -8.81 -48.06 5.78
CA GLY A 116 -8.51 -48.05 7.20
C GLY A 116 -7.20 -48.78 7.47
N ASN A 117 -6.27 -48.09 8.13
CA ASN A 117 -5.10 -48.68 8.74
C ASN A 117 -5.27 -48.61 10.26
N ASP A 118 -5.95 -49.62 10.80
CA ASP A 118 -5.96 -50.02 12.19
C ASP A 118 -4.63 -50.69 12.55
N GLY A 119 -3.63 -49.86 12.86
CA GLY A 119 -2.28 -50.34 13.18
C GLY A 119 -1.57 -49.45 14.20
N PHE A 120 -1.75 -49.78 15.48
CA PHE A 120 -0.95 -49.45 16.68
C PHE A 120 -0.54 -47.97 16.94
N PRO A 121 -0.77 -47.44 18.16
CA PRO A 121 -0.35 -46.09 18.52
C PRO A 121 1.18 -46.05 18.63
N MET A 122 1.84 -45.44 17.65
CA MET A 122 3.20 -44.95 17.82
C MET A 122 3.23 -44.03 19.05
N PRO A 123 4.23 -44.16 19.94
CA PRO A 123 4.33 -43.29 21.10
C PRO A 123 4.49 -41.84 20.62
N PHE A 124 3.64 -40.95 21.14
CA PHE A 124 3.76 -39.51 20.93
C PHE A 124 5.21 -39.08 21.20
N LEU A 125 5.85 -38.44 20.23
CA LEU A 125 7.15 -37.81 20.46
C LEU A 125 6.94 -36.49 21.21
N LYS A 126 7.99 -36.04 21.91
CA LYS A 126 7.94 -34.85 22.78
C LYS A 126 7.52 -33.56 22.03
N ASP A 127 7.72 -33.53 20.72
CA ASP A 127 7.45 -32.40 19.85
C ASP A 127 6.31 -32.68 18.85
N ASP A 128 5.36 -33.56 19.18
CA ASP A 128 4.17 -33.74 18.34
C ASP A 128 3.03 -32.82 18.81
N ILE A 129 2.41 -32.11 17.87
CA ILE A 129 1.23 -31.28 18.12
C ILE A 129 -0.02 -32.13 17.92
N LYS A 130 -0.82 -32.27 18.97
CA LYS A 130 -2.14 -32.92 18.91
C LYS A 130 -3.24 -31.88 18.77
N THR A 131 -3.95 -31.91 17.64
CA THR A 131 -5.13 -31.08 17.38
C THR A 131 -6.39 -31.90 17.70
N GLU A 132 -7.09 -31.51 18.77
CA GLU A 132 -8.39 -32.07 19.13
C GLU A 132 -9.53 -31.22 18.55
N TYR A 133 -10.46 -31.85 17.83
CA TYR A 133 -11.59 -31.16 17.23
C TYR A 133 -12.84 -31.28 18.09
N HIS A 134 -13.74 -30.30 17.96
CA HIS A 134 -15.04 -30.32 18.62
C HIS A 134 -15.85 -31.58 18.25
N PRO A 135 -16.59 -32.23 19.19
CA PRO A 135 -17.32 -33.48 18.94
C PRO A 135 -18.29 -33.43 17.75
N HIS A 136 -18.86 -32.26 17.46
CA HIS A 136 -19.82 -32.09 16.36
C HIS A 136 -19.15 -32.06 14.98
N SER A 137 -17.84 -31.83 14.92
CA SER A 137 -17.10 -31.82 13.66
C SER A 137 -16.93 -33.22 13.07
N ARG A 138 -17.16 -34.29 13.85
CA ARG A 138 -16.95 -35.70 13.48
C ARG A 138 -15.55 -35.96 12.87
N LYS A 139 -14.57 -35.14 13.23
CA LYS A 139 -13.17 -35.27 12.81
C LYS A 139 -12.41 -35.98 13.90
N LEU A 140 -11.59 -36.96 13.51
CA LEU A 140 -10.66 -37.60 14.44
C LEU A 140 -9.55 -36.63 14.84
N PRO A 141 -9.04 -36.71 16.09
CA PRO A 141 -7.86 -35.96 16.49
C PRO A 141 -6.71 -36.18 15.50
N THR A 142 -6.02 -35.10 15.12
CA THR A 142 -4.86 -35.18 14.22
C THR A 142 -3.60 -34.94 15.02
N ILE A 143 -2.60 -35.80 14.87
CA ILE A 143 -1.27 -35.63 15.44
C ILE A 143 -0.34 -35.26 14.30
N GLN A 144 0.38 -34.15 14.43
CA GLN A 144 1.33 -33.68 13.43
C GLN A 144 2.67 -33.39 14.12
N PRO A 145 3.81 -33.82 13.56
CA PRO A 145 5.11 -33.44 14.07
C PRO A 145 5.28 -31.92 14.06
N PHE A 146 5.90 -31.34 15.08
CA PHE A 146 6.13 -29.88 15.16
C PHE A 146 6.85 -29.33 13.93
N ASP A 147 7.74 -30.11 13.31
CA ASP A 147 8.46 -29.71 12.09
C ASP A 147 7.53 -29.49 10.88
N THR A 148 6.35 -30.13 10.86
CA THR A 148 5.34 -29.86 9.83
C THR A 148 4.56 -28.57 10.08
N TYR A 149 4.60 -28.04 11.31
CA TYR A 149 4.05 -26.74 11.70
C TYR A 149 5.03 -25.59 11.42
N GLN A 150 5.80 -25.68 10.34
CA GLN A 150 6.46 -24.49 9.81
C GLN A 150 5.35 -23.51 9.37
N ARG A 151 5.42 -22.25 9.84
CA ARG A 151 4.51 -21.20 9.36
C ARG A 151 4.56 -21.27 7.85
N ARG A 152 3.41 -21.51 7.19
CA ARG A 152 3.29 -21.28 5.74
C ARG A 152 4.00 -19.96 5.46
N PRO A 153 5.05 -19.92 4.62
CA PRO A 153 5.58 -18.64 4.19
C PRO A 153 4.39 -17.87 3.63
N THR A 154 3.97 -16.83 4.33
CA THR A 154 2.79 -16.01 3.96
C THR A 154 3.13 -15.10 2.76
N ILE A 155 4.28 -15.33 2.14
CA ILE A 155 4.84 -14.56 1.06
C ILE A 155 5.12 -15.56 -0.06
N PRO A 156 4.59 -15.35 -1.28
CA PRO A 156 5.08 -16.05 -2.46
C PRO A 156 6.60 -15.94 -2.48
N GLN A 157 7.29 -17.02 -2.81
CA GLN A 157 8.74 -17.16 -2.80
C GLN A 157 9.48 -16.22 -3.79
N ALA A 158 8.81 -15.18 -4.31
CA ALA A 158 9.34 -14.09 -5.12
C ALA A 158 9.80 -12.87 -4.30
N GLU A 159 9.46 -12.81 -3.01
CA GLU A 159 9.99 -11.79 -2.09
C GLU A 159 10.61 -12.48 -0.88
N GLN A 160 11.58 -13.37 -1.15
CA GLN A 160 12.70 -13.44 -0.24
C GLN A 160 13.40 -12.08 -0.37
N PHE A 161 12.91 -11.07 0.35
CA PHE A 161 13.79 -9.99 0.78
C PHE A 161 14.95 -10.74 1.39
N THR A 162 16.06 -10.76 0.66
CA THR A 162 17.34 -11.04 1.26
C THR A 162 17.29 -10.23 2.56
N CYS A 163 17.53 -10.88 3.69
CA CYS A 163 18.05 -10.15 4.83
C CYS A 163 19.44 -9.70 4.38
N ASP A 164 19.45 -8.78 3.42
CA ASP A 164 20.61 -8.07 2.98
C ASP A 164 20.90 -7.23 4.21
N ASN A 165 21.85 -7.71 4.99
CA ASN A 165 22.56 -6.94 6.00
C ASN A 165 23.20 -5.66 5.38
N GLN A 166 22.93 -5.36 4.11
CA GLN A 166 23.28 -4.18 3.34
C GLN A 166 22.28 -3.02 3.51
N LEU A 167 21.00 -3.29 3.84
CA LEU A 167 20.03 -2.21 4.00
C LEU A 167 20.15 -1.60 5.39
N PRO A 168 20.19 -0.26 5.50
CA PRO A 168 20.23 0.38 6.80
C PRO A 168 18.93 0.13 7.57
N PRO A 169 18.96 0.12 8.92
CA PRO A 169 17.82 -0.25 9.75
C PRO A 169 16.61 0.68 9.59
N TRP A 170 16.80 1.87 9.01
CA TRP A 170 15.74 2.83 8.69
C TRP A 170 15.15 2.66 7.28
N SER A 171 15.53 1.65 6.50
CA SER A 171 14.82 1.31 5.27
C SER A 171 13.37 0.90 5.58
N PRO A 172 12.34 1.37 4.84
CA PRO A 172 12.36 1.98 3.50
C PRO A 172 12.43 3.52 3.48
N PHE A 173 12.70 4.17 4.60
CA PHE A 173 12.78 5.64 4.64
C PHE A 173 14.02 6.14 3.91
N ARG A 174 13.88 7.26 3.20
CA ARG A 174 14.97 7.88 2.42
C ARG A 174 16.06 8.48 3.30
N SER A 175 15.71 8.87 4.53
CA SER A 175 16.63 9.44 5.50
C SER A 175 16.29 8.97 6.91
N TRP A 176 17.28 9.01 7.81
CA TRP A 176 17.07 8.74 9.23
C TRP A 176 16.09 9.75 9.87
N LEU A 177 16.15 11.01 9.44
CA LEU A 177 15.26 12.06 9.94
C LEU A 177 13.79 11.77 9.58
N ASP A 178 13.52 11.29 8.37
CA ASP A 178 12.16 10.88 7.98
C ASP A 178 11.64 9.72 8.85
N PHE A 179 12.52 8.77 9.19
CA PHE A 179 12.20 7.68 10.11
C PHE A 179 11.89 8.20 11.50
N GLU A 180 12.71 9.09 12.05
CA GLU A 180 12.53 9.66 13.38
C GLU A 180 11.23 10.48 13.49
N VAL A 181 10.93 11.30 12.48
CA VAL A 181 9.66 12.04 12.40
C VAL A 181 8.47 11.08 12.29
N ALA A 182 8.58 10.01 11.51
CA ALA A 182 7.53 9.00 11.39
C ALA A 182 7.33 8.22 12.70
N SER A 183 8.40 7.88 13.41
CA SER A 183 8.37 7.23 14.73
C SER A 183 7.66 8.14 15.73
N LEU A 184 8.06 9.41 15.82
CA LEU A 184 7.43 10.39 16.71
C LEU A 184 5.94 10.55 16.41
N ALA A 185 5.56 10.60 15.13
CA ALA A 185 4.16 10.68 14.74
C ALA A 185 3.36 9.44 15.14
N LEU A 186 3.97 8.25 15.09
CA LEU A 186 3.36 7.00 15.53
C LEU A 186 3.22 6.96 17.06
N ASP A 187 4.29 7.30 17.78
CA ASP A 187 4.33 7.31 19.25
C ASP A 187 3.33 8.31 19.83
N ALA A 188 3.17 9.48 19.20
CA ALA A 188 2.18 10.49 19.57
C ALA A 188 0.77 10.22 19.00
N ALA A 189 0.57 9.09 18.32
CA ALA A 189 -0.70 8.70 17.69
C ALA A 189 -1.33 9.82 16.80
N LEU A 190 -0.48 10.53 16.05
CA LEU A 190 -0.93 11.65 15.23
C LEU A 190 -1.81 11.17 14.08
N LYS A 191 -2.92 11.89 13.85
CA LYS A 191 -3.76 11.67 12.68
C LYS A 191 -3.07 12.17 11.42
N LYS A 192 -3.46 11.63 10.26
CA LYS A 192 -2.93 12.00 8.94
C LYS A 192 -2.97 13.52 8.67
N GLU A 193 -4.04 14.17 9.10
CA GLU A 193 -4.23 15.62 9.02
C GLU A 193 -3.16 16.40 9.83
N HIS A 194 -2.84 15.94 11.04
CA HIS A 194 -1.82 16.56 11.88
C HIS A 194 -0.43 16.34 11.29
N ILE A 195 -0.15 15.14 10.79
CA ILE A 195 1.12 14.81 10.12
C ILE A 195 1.34 15.72 8.90
N LYS A 196 0.30 15.93 8.08
CA LYS A 196 0.39 16.83 6.91
C LYS A 196 0.77 18.26 7.33
N THR A 197 0.15 18.77 8.39
CA THR A 197 0.47 20.11 8.93
C THR A 197 1.90 20.16 9.47
N LEU A 198 2.33 19.14 10.21
CA LEU A 198 3.69 19.04 10.76
C LEU A 198 4.75 19.06 9.66
N VAL A 199 4.57 18.25 8.60
CA VAL A 199 5.48 18.23 7.45
C VAL A 199 5.51 19.59 6.74
N SER A 200 4.37 20.28 6.64
CA SER A 200 4.32 21.64 6.07
C SER A 200 5.11 22.65 6.91
N LEU A 201 5.02 22.58 8.24
CA LEU A 201 5.76 23.43 9.15
C LEU A 201 7.27 23.19 9.04
N PHE A 202 7.73 21.93 9.00
CA PHE A 202 9.15 21.63 8.83
C PHE A 202 9.70 22.16 7.50
N LYS A 203 8.94 22.01 6.41
CA LYS A 203 9.32 22.62 5.12
C LYS A 203 9.40 24.14 5.21
N HIS A 204 8.47 24.78 5.90
CA HIS A 204 8.50 26.23 6.09
C HIS A 204 9.72 26.68 6.91
N CYS A 205 10.01 25.98 8.01
CA CYS A 205 11.18 26.25 8.85
C CYS A 205 12.50 26.00 8.10
N SER A 206 12.54 25.05 7.17
CA SER A 206 13.72 24.83 6.33
C SER A 206 13.98 25.95 5.32
N LEU A 207 12.94 26.71 4.95
CA LEU A 207 13.05 27.86 4.05
C LEU A 207 13.49 29.12 4.79
N ASP A 208 12.99 29.37 5.99
CA ASP A 208 13.40 30.48 6.85
C ASP A 208 13.52 30.04 8.32
N PRO A 209 14.71 29.58 8.75
CA PRO A 209 14.93 29.08 10.10
C PRO A 209 14.76 30.13 11.19
N HIS A 210 14.91 31.42 10.86
CA HIS A 210 14.85 32.50 11.85
C HIS A 210 13.42 32.81 12.32
N GLN A 211 12.40 32.36 11.59
CA GLN A 211 11.00 32.54 11.98
C GLN A 211 10.57 31.60 13.10
N PHE A 212 11.25 30.47 13.29
CA PHE A 212 10.93 29.51 14.34
C PHE A 212 11.79 29.77 15.58
N THR A 213 11.23 30.51 16.54
CA THR A 213 11.97 30.99 17.73
C THR A 213 11.88 30.07 18.94
N ILE A 214 11.00 29.07 18.92
CA ILE A 214 10.75 28.14 20.03
C ILE A 214 11.87 27.09 20.04
N GLN A 215 12.61 26.95 21.14
CA GLN A 215 13.73 26.01 21.20
C GLN A 215 13.45 24.76 22.04
N ASN A 216 12.60 24.88 23.06
CA ASN A 216 12.33 23.80 23.99
C ASN A 216 10.85 23.79 24.44
N ALA A 217 10.45 22.72 25.13
CA ALA A 217 9.08 22.58 25.63
C ALA A 217 8.71 23.65 26.68
N ALA A 218 9.65 24.07 27.52
CA ALA A 218 9.40 25.11 28.52
C ALA A 218 9.12 26.47 27.86
N ASP A 219 9.72 26.78 26.69
CA ASP A 219 9.39 27.99 25.92
C ASP A 219 7.93 27.96 25.49
N ILE A 220 7.43 26.79 25.07
CA ILE A 220 6.02 26.60 24.69
C ILE A 220 5.12 26.88 25.89
N ASP A 221 5.40 26.27 27.04
CA ASP A 221 4.62 26.47 28.28
C ASP A 221 4.64 27.93 28.72
N ASN A 222 5.81 28.57 28.71
CA ASN A 222 5.97 29.98 29.04
C ASN A 222 5.19 30.89 28.08
N ILE A 223 5.23 30.62 26.78
CA ILE A 223 4.46 31.36 25.77
C ILE A 223 2.97 31.19 26.02
N TRP A 224 2.51 29.99 26.38
CA TRP A 224 1.11 29.74 26.74
C TRP A 224 0.69 30.50 27.98
N ASP A 225 1.49 30.50 29.04
CA ASP A 225 1.21 31.24 30.27
C ASP A 225 1.14 32.74 29.99
N LEU A 226 2.09 33.28 29.22
CA LEU A 226 2.09 34.69 28.81
C LEU A 226 0.87 35.03 27.93
N ALA A 227 0.48 34.13 27.02
CA ALA A 227 -0.70 34.30 26.19
C ALA A 227 -1.99 34.30 27.03
N ALA A 228 -2.07 33.41 28.02
CA ALA A 228 -3.20 33.35 28.95
C ALA A 228 -3.34 34.63 29.78
N HIS A 229 -2.23 35.21 30.26
CA HIS A 229 -2.24 36.47 31.03
C HIS A 229 -2.57 37.71 30.18
N LYS A 230 -2.33 37.66 28.86
CA LYS A 230 -2.64 38.77 27.94
C LYS A 230 -4.03 38.67 27.32
N ALA A 231 -4.70 37.53 27.44
CA ALA A 231 -6.08 37.39 27.00
C ALA A 231 -6.98 38.27 27.89
N PRO A 232 -7.73 39.24 27.32
CA PRO A 232 -8.53 40.13 28.14
C PRO A 232 -9.71 39.34 28.75
N GLU A 233 -9.95 39.50 30.05
CA GLU A 233 -11.01 38.82 30.84
C GLU A 233 -12.45 39.12 30.39
N VAL A 234 -12.64 39.80 29.26
CA VAL A 234 -13.95 40.23 28.78
C VAL A 234 -14.65 39.04 28.13
N GLY A 235 -15.43 38.30 28.91
CA GLY A 235 -16.72 37.67 28.55
C GLY A 235 -16.86 36.89 27.24
N ILE A 236 -15.77 36.61 26.53
CA ILE A 236 -15.71 35.85 25.30
C ILE A 236 -15.11 34.53 25.72
N CYS A 237 -15.87 33.44 25.56
CA CYS A 237 -15.45 32.07 25.85
C CYS A 237 -13.97 31.88 25.54
N VAL A 238 -13.14 31.79 26.59
CA VAL A 238 -11.77 31.30 26.46
C VAL A 238 -11.92 29.95 25.77
N PRO A 239 -11.30 29.75 24.59
CA PRO A 239 -11.51 28.53 23.84
C PRO A 239 -11.20 27.32 24.72
N HIS A 240 -12.10 26.35 24.77
CA HIS A 240 -12.01 25.17 25.64
C HIS A 240 -10.66 24.42 25.52
N TRP A 241 -9.97 24.56 24.39
CA TRP A 241 -8.65 23.97 24.15
C TRP A 241 -7.54 24.56 25.04
N LEU A 242 -7.66 25.79 25.56
CA LEU A 242 -6.69 26.37 26.51
C LEU A 242 -6.76 25.71 27.90
N HIS A 243 -7.92 25.20 28.30
CA HIS A 243 -8.12 24.55 29.60
C HIS A 243 -7.75 23.06 29.57
N MET A 244 -7.85 22.38 28.43
CA MET A 244 -7.49 20.96 28.32
C MET A 244 -5.99 20.68 28.47
N TYR A 245 -5.12 21.63 28.13
CA TYR A 245 -3.67 21.43 28.19
C TYR A 245 -3.04 21.61 29.57
N ARG A 246 -3.79 22.14 30.55
CA ARG A 246 -3.29 22.34 31.93
C ARG A 246 -3.28 21.06 32.78
N ASN A 247 -3.84 19.96 32.29
CA ASN A 247 -4.06 18.71 33.03
C ASN A 247 -3.52 17.45 32.33
N CYS A 248 -2.62 17.60 31.35
CA CYS A 248 -1.89 16.48 30.75
C CYS A 248 -0.45 16.45 31.27
#